data_AF-A0A7X3VQU8-F1
#
_entry.id   AF-A0A7X3VQU8-F1
#
_cell.length_a   1.000
_cell.length_b   1.000
_cell.length_c   1.000
_cell.angle_alpha   90.00
_cell.angle_beta   90.00
_cell.angle_gamma   90.00
#
_symmetry.space_group_name_H-M   'P 1'
#
loop_
_entity.id
_entity.type
_entity.pdbx_description
1 polymer ?
#
loop_
_entity_poly.entity_id
_entity_poly.type
_entity_poly.pdbx_seq_one_letter_code
_entity_poly.pdbx_strand_id
1 'polypeptide(L)' 'MPTIKSLIMEFFRDRPNQVFHTTEVTDWVKSQYYQAHGRYPVDVSTPINDLHHEGKLQRVDHGYYKYPLSEGE' A
#
# COMPACT_ATOMS: atom_id res chain seq x y z
N MET A 1 -3.40 -4.66 16.01
CA MET A 1 -3.42 -3.29 15.43
C MET A 1 -2.95 -3.39 14.00
N PRO A 2 -3.67 -2.82 13.02
CA PRO A 2 -3.27 -2.88 11.62
C PRO A 2 -1.92 -2.18 11.44
N THR A 3 -1.02 -2.82 10.70
CA THR A 3 0.27 -2.24 10.30
C THR A 3 0.11 -1.51 8.99
N ILE A 4 1.02 -0.58 8.70
CA ILE A 4 1.02 0.18 7.45
C ILE A 4 1.07 -0.76 6.24
N LYS A 5 1.90 -1.82 6.29
CA LYS A 5 1.95 -2.86 5.25
C LYS A 5 0.62 -3.55 5.03
N SER A 6 -0.07 -3.94 6.11
CA SER A 6 -1.37 -4.61 6.02
C SER A 6 -2.40 -3.69 5.36
N LEU A 7 -2.45 -2.42 5.76
CA LEU A 7 -3.33 -1.41 5.15
C LEU A 7 -3.02 -1.22 3.66
N ILE A 8 -1.75 -1.12 3.28
CA ILE A 8 -1.35 -1.04 1.87
C ILE A 8 -1.87 -2.27 1.11
N MET A 9 -1.64 -3.48 1.62
CA MET A 9 -2.14 -4.69 0.98
C MET A 9 -3.67 -4.73 0.89
N GLU A 10 -4.39 -4.29 1.92
CA GLU A 10 -5.85 -4.20 1.91
C GLU A 10 -6.37 -3.23 0.84
N PHE A 11 -5.75 -2.05 0.73
CA PHE A 11 -6.09 -1.05 -0.29
C PHE A 11 -5.99 -1.61 -1.71
N PHE A 12 -4.91 -2.34 -1.96
CA PHE A 12 -4.59 -2.95 -3.25
C PHE A 12 -5.38 -4.24 -3.53
N ARG A 13 -5.68 -5.04 -2.50
CA ARG A 13 -6.48 -6.26 -2.60
C ARG A 13 -7.96 -5.97 -2.88
N ASP A 14 -8.48 -4.88 -2.34
CA ASP A 14 -9.83 -4.38 -2.63
C ASP A 14 -9.95 -3.86 -4.08
N ARG A 15 -8.83 -3.44 -4.68
CA ARG A 15 -8.76 -2.89 -6.05
C ARG A 15 -7.67 -3.58 -6.89
N PRO A 16 -7.82 -4.88 -7.20
CA PRO A 16 -6.81 -5.61 -7.95
C PRO A 16 -6.70 -5.08 -9.39
N ASN A 17 -5.50 -5.20 -9.98
CA ASN A 17 -5.17 -4.75 -11.35
C ASN A 17 -5.30 -3.24 -11.62
N GLN A 18 -5.61 -2.44 -10.61
CA GLN A 18 -5.65 -1.00 -10.74
C GLN A 18 -4.29 -0.39 -10.36
N VAL A 19 -3.91 0.64 -11.11
CA VAL A 19 -2.65 1.35 -10.92
C VAL A 19 -2.93 2.57 -10.05
N PHE A 20 -2.22 2.68 -8.94
CA PHE A 20 -2.36 3.80 -8.01
C PHE A 20 -1.05 4.54 -7.86
N HIS A 21 -1.17 5.86 -7.71
CA HIS A 21 -0.03 6.67 -7.37
C HIS A 21 0.33 6.48 -5.88
N THR A 22 1.62 6.53 -5.59
CA THR A 22 2.17 6.38 -4.22
C THR A 22 1.50 7.36 -3.25
N THR A 23 1.21 8.57 -3.71
CA THR A 23 0.51 9.60 -2.93
C THR A 23 -0.90 9.18 -2.53
N GLU A 24 -1.68 8.59 -3.44
CA GLU A 24 -3.06 8.16 -3.15
C GLU A 24 -3.08 7.03 -2.12
N VAL A 25 -2.22 6.02 -2.31
CA VAL A 25 -2.05 4.94 -1.33
C VAL A 25 -1.64 5.51 0.02
N THR A 26 -0.69 6.44 0.04
CA THR A 26 -0.19 7.06 1.27
C THR A 26 -1.29 7.81 2.01
N ASP A 27 -2.11 8.57 1.31
CA ASP A 27 -3.20 9.35 1.90
C ASP A 27 -4.27 8.46 2.54
N TRP A 28 -4.69 7.40 1.82
CA TRP A 28 -5.64 6.43 2.33
C TRP A 28 -5.09 5.69 3.57
N VAL A 29 -3.85 5.22 3.50
CA VAL A 29 -3.20 4.50 4.60
C VAL A 29 -3.03 5.39 5.82
N LYS A 30 -2.66 6.66 5.64
CA LYS A 30 -2.59 7.65 6.73
C LYS A 30 -3.93 7.80 7.44
N SER A 31 -5.01 7.90 6.68
CA SER A 31 -6.37 8.02 7.23
C SER A 31 -6.78 6.78 8.02
N GLN A 32 -6.55 5.58 7.47
CA GLN A 32 -6.86 4.32 8.17
C GLN A 32 -6.00 4.12 9.43
N TYR A 33 -4.70 4.42 9.33
CA TYR A 33 -3.79 4.29 10.46
C TYR A 33 -4.13 5.29 11.58
N TYR A 34 -4.54 6.52 11.22
CA TYR A 34 -5.01 7.51 12.19
C TYR A 34 -6.29 7.06 12.90
N GLN A 35 -7.26 6.48 12.19
CA GLN A 35 -8.47 5.95 12.83
C GLN A 35 -8.17 4.79 13.80
N ALA A 36 -7.21 3.93 13.46
CA ALA A 36 -6.86 2.78 14.28
C ALA A 36 -5.93 3.10 15.47
N HIS A 37 -5.00 4.04 15.31
CA HIS A 37 -3.96 4.35 16.32
C HIS A 37 -4.08 5.74 16.95
N GLY A 38 -4.93 6.63 16.42
CA GLY A 38 -5.05 8.02 16.86
C GLY A 38 -3.85 8.90 16.50
N ARG A 39 -2.93 8.42 15.63
CA ARG A 39 -1.72 9.13 15.21
C ARG A 39 -1.42 8.91 13.74
N TYR A 40 -0.79 9.88 13.10
CA TYR A 40 -0.33 9.71 11.72
C TYR A 40 0.95 8.86 11.67
N PRO A 41 1.07 7.96 10.68
CA PRO A 41 2.32 7.25 10.45
C PRO A 41 3.39 8.24 9.99
N VAL A 42 4.59 8.11 10.54
CA VAL A 42 5.74 8.97 10.20
C VAL A 42 6.14 8.79 8.73
N ASP A 43 6.14 7.53 8.26
CA ASP A 43 6.50 7.21 6.88
C ASP A 43 5.70 6.00 6.37
N VAL A 44 5.11 6.15 5.18
CA VAL A 44 4.35 5.10 4.48
C VAL A 44 5.07 4.65 3.21
N SER A 45 5.99 5.47 2.70
CA SER A 45 6.78 5.18 1.50
C SER A 45 7.72 3.99 1.71
N THR A 46 8.35 3.88 2.89
CA THR A 46 9.25 2.79 3.27
C THR A 46 8.56 1.43 3.15
N PRO A 47 7.39 1.18 3.79
CA PRO A 47 6.70 -0.10 3.65
C PRO A 47 6.17 -0.36 2.23
N ILE A 48 5.85 0.67 1.43
CA ILE A 48 5.51 0.49 0.00
C ILE A 48 6.73 -0.05 -0.76
N ASN A 49 7.90 0.54 -0.52
CA ASN A 49 9.14 0.09 -1.15
C ASN A 49 9.50 -1.32 -0.69
N ASP A 50 9.32 -1.63 0.59
CA ASP A 50 9.55 -2.97 1.14
C ASP A 50 8.63 -4.00 0.44
N LEU A 51 7.33 -3.70 0.32
CA LEU A 51 6.38 -4.55 -0.42
C LEU A 51 6.72 -4.70 -1.91
N HIS A 52 7.31 -3.67 -2.52
CA HIS A 52 7.84 -3.75 -3.89
C HIS A 52 9.05 -4.69 -3.96
N HIS A 53 10.00 -4.57 -3.02
CA HIS A 53 11.16 -5.46 -2.91
C HIS A 53 10.77 -6.91 -2.60
N GLU A 54 9.71 -7.12 -1.80
CA GLU A 54 9.13 -8.43 -1.51
C GLU A 54 8.38 -9.05 -2.71
N GLY A 55 8.22 -8.31 -3.82
CA GLY A 55 7.48 -8.77 -5.01
C GLY A 55 5.96 -8.75 -4.85
N LYS A 56 5.44 -8.12 -3.78
CA LYS A 56 4.00 -7.96 -3.53
C LYS A 56 3.39 -6.83 -4.36
N LEU A 57 4.17 -5.78 -4.64
CA LEU A 57 3.75 -4.66 -5.49
C LEU A 57 4.62 -4.58 -6.75
N GLN A 58 3.96 -4.39 -7.89
CA GLN A 58 4.64 -4.16 -9.16
C GLN A 58 4.66 -2.67 -9.47
N ARG A 59 5.86 -2.10 -9.60
CA ARG A 59 6.03 -0.73 -10.08
C ARG A 59 5.73 -0.69 -11.58
N VAL A 60 4.71 0.06 -11.97
CA VAL A 60 4.30 0.23 -13.38
C VAL A 60 5.03 1.41 -14.00
N ASP A 61 5.16 2.50 -13.25
CA ASP A 61 5.82 3.72 -13.69
C ASP A 61 6.46 4.44 -12.49
N HIS A 62 7.07 5.62 -12.68
CA HIS A 62 7.68 6.37 -11.59
C HIS A 62 6.62 6.88 -10.62
N GLY A 63 6.55 6.27 -9.43
CA GLY A 63 5.55 6.61 -8.42
C GLY A 63 4.21 5.89 -8.58
N TYR A 64 4.06 5.03 -9.59
CA TYR A 64 2.85 4.25 -9.81
C TYR A 64 3.07 2.77 -9.49
N TYR A 65 2.24 2.25 -8.61
CA TYR A 65 2.27 0.86 -8.17
C TYR A 65 0.95 0.17 -8.51
N LYS A 66 1.06 -1.10 -8.86
CA LYS A 66 -0.04 -2.00 -9.16
C LYS A 66 0.10 -3.21 -8.26
N TYR A 67 -1.04 -3.74 -7.84
CA TYR A 67 -1.09 -5.08 -7.30
C TYR A 67 -1.19 -6.09 -8.45
N PRO A 68 -0.13 -6.88 -8.73
CA PRO A 68 -0.28 -8.03 -9.59
C PRO A 68 -1.22 -8.99 -8.85
N LEU A 69 -2.40 -9.27 -9.42
CA LEU A 69 -3.32 -10.28 -8.90
C LEU A 69 -2.71 -11.68 -9.12
N SER A 70 -1.61 -11.96 -8.41
CA SER A 70 -0.94 -13.24 -8.31
C SER A 70 -0.97 -13.67 -6.85
N GLU A 71 -2.14 -13.65 -6.21
CA GLU A 71 -2.41 -14.58 -5.11
C GLU A 71 -3.07 -15.80 -5.74
N GLY A 72 -2.24 -16.60 -6.43
CA GLY A 72 -2.54 -18.01 -6.61
C GLY A 72 -1.84 -18.72 -5.48
N GLU A 73 -2.61 -19.12 -4.47
CA GLU A 73 -2.52 -20.38 -3.69
C GLU A 73 -3.55 -20.36 -2.55
#